data_AF-A0A8J2XN63-F1
#
_entry.id   AF-A0A8J2XN63-F1
#
_cell.length_a   1.000
_cell.length_b   1.000
_cell.length_c   1.000
_cell.angle_alpha   90.00
_cell.angle_beta   90.00
_cell.angle_gamma   90.00
#
_symmetry.space_group_name_H-M   'P 1'
#
loop_
_entity.id
_entity.type
_entity.pdbx_description
1 polymer ?
#
loop_
_entity_poly.entity_id
_entity_poly.type
_entity_poly.pdbx_seq_one_letter_code
_entity_poly.pdbx_strand_id
1 'polypeptide(L)'
;MNVAHQSGLALFTTLILLVIITLTSVMLIRNTSFETKISGAYADRLVSEGEVSGAIDAIVDAARGGGASPFLDDDGSYPLSRTAADFPDVANDIELIVEVPGACQRGENANSQNLNLVCRRFEIDSSLSYSRSGAGQNDVATGIIHPMTR
;
A
#
# COMPACT_ATOMS: atom_id res chain seq x y z
N MET A 1 67.19 -8.94 -33.29
CA MET A 1 66.63 -8.55 -31.98
C MET A 1 65.72 -9.68 -31.51
N ASN A 2 66.01 -10.23 -30.34
CA ASN A 2 65.61 -11.57 -29.91
C ASN A 2 64.14 -11.57 -29.41
N VAL A 3 63.24 -12.22 -30.14
CA VAL A 3 61.77 -12.21 -29.90
C VAL A 3 61.36 -13.09 -28.71
N ALA A 4 62.25 -13.93 -28.19
CA ALA A 4 61.96 -14.93 -27.16
C ALA A 4 61.82 -14.39 -25.71
N HIS A 5 62.22 -13.14 -25.44
CA HIS A 5 62.14 -12.55 -24.09
C HIS A 5 60.89 -11.68 -23.85
N GLN A 6 60.09 -11.41 -24.89
CA GLN A 6 58.88 -10.57 -24.77
C GLN A 6 57.60 -11.39 -24.50
N SER A 7 57.64 -12.71 -24.71
CA SER A 7 56.45 -13.58 -24.59
C SER A 7 55.93 -13.70 -23.14
N GLY A 8 56.82 -13.66 -22.15
CA GLY A 8 56.45 -13.75 -20.73
C GLY A 8 55.74 -12.50 -20.21
N LEU A 9 56.18 -11.31 -20.65
CA LEU A 9 55.56 -10.04 -20.25
C LEU A 9 54.14 -9.90 -20.81
N ALA A 10 53.92 -10.29 -22.06
CA ALA A 10 52.61 -10.24 -22.71
C ALA A 10 51.58 -11.19 -22.04
N LEU A 11 52.04 -12.32 -21.52
CA LEU A 11 51.17 -13.27 -20.82
C LEU A 11 50.79 -12.74 -19.43
N PHE A 12 51.72 -12.05 -18.76
CA PHE A 12 51.46 -11.43 -17.48
C PHE A 12 50.48 -10.24 -17.58
N THR A 13 50.62 -9.41 -18.62
CA THR A 13 49.71 -8.28 -18.83
C THR A 13 48.30 -8.72 -19.19
N THR A 14 48.15 -9.75 -20.03
CA THR A 14 46.84 -10.31 -20.37
C THR A 14 46.17 -10.96 -19.16
N LEU A 15 46.93 -11.64 -18.30
CA LEU A 15 46.41 -12.22 -17.05
C LEU A 15 45.83 -11.15 -16.11
N ILE A 16 46.54 -10.03 -15.91
CA ILE A 16 46.05 -8.91 -15.08
C ILE A 16 44.75 -8.34 -15.66
N LEU A 17 44.71 -8.15 -16.97
CA LEU A 17 43.54 -7.61 -17.67
C LEU A 17 42.32 -8.55 -17.51
N LEU A 18 42.55 -9.86 -17.58
CA LEU A 18 41.52 -10.89 -17.38
C LEU A 18 40.98 -10.89 -15.94
N VAL A 19 41.85 -10.70 -14.95
CA VAL A 19 41.45 -10.56 -13.54
C VAL A 19 40.60 -9.29 -13.33
N ILE A 20 40.97 -8.16 -13.96
CA ILE A 20 40.20 -6.93 -13.84
C ILE A 20 38.80 -7.09 -14.45
N ILE A 21 38.70 -7.64 -15.67
CA ILE A 21 37.42 -7.84 -16.36
C ILE A 21 36.51 -8.80 -15.58
N THR A 22 37.06 -9.87 -15.00
CA THR A 22 36.27 -10.83 -14.21
C THR A 22 35.74 -10.20 -12.91
N LEU A 23 36.56 -9.42 -12.21
CA LEU A 23 36.13 -8.72 -11.00
C LEU A 23 35.03 -7.69 -11.28
N THR A 24 35.15 -6.91 -12.36
CA THR A 24 34.11 -5.95 -12.74
C THR A 24 32.81 -6.66 -13.16
N SER A 25 32.93 -7.80 -13.85
CA SER A 25 31.77 -8.58 -14.29
C SER A 25 30.98 -9.19 -13.12
N VAL A 26 31.68 -9.73 -12.11
CA VAL A 26 31.04 -10.29 -10.91
C VAL A 26 30.26 -9.21 -10.14
N MET A 27 30.83 -8.01 -10.02
CA MET A 27 30.16 -6.90 -9.33
C MET A 27 28.87 -6.47 -10.05
N LEU A 28 28.90 -6.39 -11.37
CA LEU A 28 27.71 -6.05 -12.17
C LEU A 28 26.58 -7.07 -11.97
N ILE A 29 26.89 -8.37 -12.03
CA ILE A 29 25.92 -9.47 -11.85
C ILE A 29 25.27 -9.43 -10.46
N ARG A 30 26.03 -9.07 -9.42
CA ARG A 30 25.52 -8.95 -8.04
C ARG A 30 24.51 -7.82 -7.90
N ASN A 31 24.78 -6.65 -8.48
CA ASN A 31 23.84 -5.53 -8.46
C ASN A 31 22.55 -5.84 -9.23
N THR A 32 22.65 -6.46 -10.41
CA THR A 32 21.45 -6.81 -11.19
C THR A 32 20.56 -7.80 -10.43
N SER A 33 21.16 -8.80 -9.79
CA SER A 33 20.40 -9.81 -9.01
C SER A 33 19.69 -9.20 -7.80
N PHE A 34 20.26 -8.14 -7.22
CA PHE A 34 19.66 -7.42 -6.11
C PHE A 34 18.50 -6.52 -6.59
N GLU A 35 18.73 -5.78 -7.68
CA GLU A 35 17.72 -4.94 -8.33
C GLU A 35 16.48 -5.73 -8.77
N THR A 36 16.65 -6.94 -9.33
CA THR A 36 15.51 -7.77 -9.75
C THR A 36 14.64 -8.22 -8.56
N LYS A 37 15.26 -8.60 -7.44
CA LYS A 37 14.53 -9.00 -6.23
C LYS A 37 13.77 -7.83 -5.61
N ILE A 38 14.40 -6.66 -5.62
CA ILE A 38 13.80 -5.42 -5.15
C ILE A 38 12.64 -4.99 -6.05
N SER A 39 12.82 -5.05 -7.37
CA SER A 39 11.75 -4.74 -8.32
C SER A 39 10.55 -5.66 -8.17
N GLY A 40 10.76 -6.94 -7.86
CA GLY A 40 9.67 -7.89 -7.56
C GLY A 40 8.91 -7.52 -6.29
N ALA A 41 9.64 -7.24 -5.20
CA ALA A 41 9.02 -6.82 -3.94
C ALA A 41 8.26 -5.49 -4.07
N TYR A 42 8.76 -4.55 -4.89
CA TYR A 42 8.04 -3.31 -5.20
C TYR A 42 6.79 -3.55 -6.04
N ALA A 43 6.85 -4.43 -7.04
CA ALA A 43 5.68 -4.78 -7.84
C ALA A 43 4.59 -5.42 -6.97
N ASP A 44 4.95 -6.37 -6.09
CA ASP A 44 4.01 -6.99 -5.16
C ASP A 44 3.39 -5.97 -4.20
N ARG A 45 4.19 -5.00 -3.72
CA ARG A 45 3.69 -3.89 -2.89
C ARG A 45 2.69 -3.02 -3.64
N LEU A 46 2.99 -2.64 -4.88
CA LEU A 46 2.12 -1.79 -5.71
C LEU A 46 0.77 -2.46 -6.00
N VAL A 47 0.79 -3.76 -6.31
CA VAL A 47 -0.43 -4.54 -6.51
C VAL A 47 -1.24 -4.58 -5.21
N SER A 48 -0.58 -4.86 -4.09
CA SER A 48 -1.22 -4.88 -2.77
C SER A 48 -1.82 -3.52 -2.38
N GLU A 49 -1.15 -2.40 -2.63
CA GLU A 49 -1.70 -1.06 -2.40
C GLU A 49 -2.95 -0.80 -3.27
N GLY A 50 -2.93 -1.25 -4.53
CA GLY A 50 -4.08 -1.16 -5.43
C GLY A 50 -5.27 -2.00 -4.96
N GLU A 51 -5.03 -3.22 -4.50
CA GLU A 51 -6.06 -4.13 -3.97
C GLU A 51 -6.67 -3.59 -2.68
N VAL A 52 -5.85 -3.09 -1.74
CA VAL A 52 -6.34 -2.46 -0.52
C VAL A 52 -7.17 -1.22 -0.82
N SER A 53 -6.69 -0.34 -1.73
CA SER A 53 -7.43 0.85 -2.13
C SER A 53 -8.75 0.49 -2.84
N GLY A 54 -8.76 -0.54 -3.68
CA GLY A 54 -9.95 -1.02 -4.35
C GLY A 54 -10.97 -1.64 -3.39
N ALA A 55 -10.50 -2.38 -2.38
CA ALA A 55 -11.34 -2.95 -1.34
C ALA A 55 -12.04 -1.87 -0.50
N ILE A 56 -11.31 -0.82 -0.12
CA ILE A 56 -11.88 0.35 0.56
C ILE A 56 -12.97 0.99 -0.30
N ASP A 57 -12.69 1.25 -1.58
CA ASP A 57 -13.65 1.90 -2.47
C ASP A 57 -14.90 1.05 -2.67
N ALA A 58 -14.75 -0.27 -2.83
CA ALA A 58 -15.85 -1.22 -2.91
C ALA A 58 -16.72 -1.23 -1.65
N ILE A 59 -16.12 -1.13 -0.45
CA ILE A 59 -16.86 -1.02 0.82
C ILE A 59 -17.63 0.31 0.88
N VAL A 60 -17.00 1.41 0.48
CA VAL A 60 -17.63 2.74 0.47
C VAL A 60 -18.77 2.82 -0.54
N ASP A 61 -18.60 2.25 -1.74
CA ASP A 61 -19.63 2.23 -2.77
C ASP A 61 -20.78 1.28 -2.43
N ALA A 62 -20.49 0.11 -1.84
CA ALA A 62 -21.52 -0.76 -1.28
C ALA A 62 -22.35 -0.03 -0.20
N ALA A 63 -21.69 0.79 0.61
CA ALA A 63 -22.34 1.61 1.62
C ALA A 63 -23.15 2.79 1.04
N ARG A 64 -22.90 3.21 -0.20
CA ARG A 64 -23.66 4.24 -0.93
C ARG A 64 -24.87 3.67 -1.68
N GLY A 65 -24.82 2.40 -2.11
CA GLY A 65 -25.72 1.81 -3.10
C GLY A 65 -27.10 1.34 -2.63
N GLY A 66 -27.37 1.10 -1.34
CA GLY A 66 -28.75 0.79 -0.90
C GLY A 66 -28.95 0.16 0.49
N GLY A 67 -30.07 0.57 1.12
CA GLY A 67 -30.83 -0.20 2.12
C GLY A 67 -30.41 -0.10 3.58
N ALA A 68 -29.13 -0.23 3.89
CA ALA A 68 -28.58 -0.07 5.23
C ALA A 68 -27.09 0.22 5.05
N SER A 69 -26.75 1.50 4.93
CA SER A 69 -25.35 1.89 4.90
C SER A 69 -24.74 1.49 6.25
N PRO A 70 -23.66 0.71 6.29
CA PRO A 70 -22.95 0.44 7.53
C PRO A 70 -22.31 1.70 8.11
N PHE A 71 -22.49 2.88 7.52
CA PHE A 71 -22.16 4.19 8.11
C PHE A 71 -23.38 4.93 8.67
N LEU A 72 -24.60 4.44 8.42
CA LEU A 72 -25.87 5.03 8.88
C LEU A 72 -26.54 4.22 10.00
N ASP A 73 -26.04 3.01 10.30
CA ASP A 73 -26.53 2.18 11.42
C ASP A 73 -26.30 2.86 12.79
N ASP A 74 -27.10 2.50 13.79
CA ASP A 74 -27.00 3.07 15.15
C ASP A 74 -25.61 2.82 15.77
N ASP A 75 -25.12 3.79 16.54
CA ASP A 75 -23.73 3.87 17.06
C ASP A 75 -23.27 2.64 17.87
N GLY A 76 -24.20 1.80 18.35
CA GLY A 76 -23.90 0.56 19.06
C GLY A 76 -23.49 -0.63 18.17
N SER A 77 -23.46 -0.47 16.85
CA SER A 77 -23.22 -1.56 15.89
C SER A 77 -21.75 -1.67 15.43
N TYR A 78 -20.86 -0.84 15.97
CA TYR A 78 -19.43 -0.80 15.63
C TYR A 78 -18.56 -1.37 16.77
N PRO A 79 -17.36 -1.92 16.47
CA PRO A 79 -16.71 -2.01 15.15
C PRO A 79 -17.33 -3.08 14.23
N LEU A 80 -17.19 -2.89 12.92
CA LEU A 80 -17.68 -3.79 11.88
C LEU A 80 -16.52 -4.35 11.07
N SER A 81 -16.34 -5.68 11.09
CA SER A 81 -15.43 -6.34 10.16
C SER A 81 -16.15 -6.66 8.84
N ARG A 82 -15.61 -6.17 7.72
CA ARG A 82 -16.15 -6.38 6.37
C ARG A 82 -15.05 -6.81 5.41
N THR A 83 -15.35 -7.80 4.59
CA THR A 83 -14.54 -8.17 3.43
C THR A 83 -15.31 -7.75 2.17
N ALA A 84 -14.66 -7.01 1.27
CA ALA A 84 -15.23 -6.75 -0.04
C ALA A 84 -15.31 -8.07 -0.82
N ALA A 85 -16.45 -8.39 -1.43
CA ALA A 85 -16.65 -9.66 -2.12
C ALA A 85 -15.64 -9.87 -3.27
N ASP A 86 -15.21 -8.76 -3.90
CA ASP A 86 -14.22 -8.74 -4.96
C ASP A 86 -12.76 -8.80 -4.44
N PHE A 87 -12.55 -8.63 -3.12
CA PHE A 87 -11.24 -8.62 -2.46
C PHE A 87 -11.27 -9.43 -1.15
N PRO A 88 -11.40 -10.78 -1.21
CA PRO A 88 -11.58 -11.63 -0.04
C PRO A 88 -10.35 -11.70 0.87
N ASP A 89 -9.16 -11.44 0.33
CA ASP A 89 -7.89 -11.50 1.05
C ASP A 89 -7.55 -10.20 1.80
N VAL A 90 -8.33 -9.13 1.59
CA VAL A 90 -8.19 -7.86 2.31
C VAL A 90 -9.11 -7.86 3.53
N ALA A 91 -8.53 -7.83 4.72
CA ALA A 91 -9.28 -7.67 5.95
C ALA A 91 -9.52 -6.18 6.20
N ASN A 92 -10.80 -5.76 6.29
CA ASN A 92 -11.16 -4.38 6.60
C ASN A 92 -11.93 -4.36 7.93
N ASP A 93 -11.50 -3.51 8.83
CA ASP A 93 -12.19 -3.19 10.07
C ASP A 93 -12.70 -1.75 10.02
N ILE A 94 -13.92 -1.52 10.47
CA ILE A 94 -14.59 -0.21 10.43
C ILE A 94 -14.94 0.19 11.85
N GLU A 95 -14.29 1.23 12.36
CA GLU A 95 -14.50 1.75 13.71
C GLU A 95 -15.17 3.13 13.66
N LEU A 96 -16.15 3.37 14.54
CA LEU A 96 -16.70 4.71 14.78
C LEU A 96 -15.86 5.40 15.86
N ILE A 97 -15.06 6.39 15.47
CA ILE A 97 -14.16 7.08 16.42
C ILE A 97 -14.92 8.14 17.21
N VAL A 98 -15.73 8.95 16.53
CA VAL A 98 -16.37 10.12 17.14
C VAL A 98 -17.70 10.43 16.47
N GLU A 99 -18.73 10.66 17.27
CA GLU A 99 -19.95 11.35 16.87
C GLU A 99 -19.97 12.74 17.53
N VAL A 100 -19.91 13.81 16.73
CA VAL A 100 -19.97 15.19 17.25
C VAL A 100 -21.16 15.92 16.65
N PRO A 101 -22.08 16.45 17.49
CA PRO A 101 -23.10 17.39 17.01
C PRO A 101 -22.46 18.71 16.56
N GLY A 102 -22.78 19.15 15.34
CA GLY A 102 -22.48 20.51 14.85
C GLY A 102 -21.05 20.78 14.35
N ALA A 103 -20.15 19.78 14.28
CA ALA A 103 -18.72 20.00 14.00
C ALA A 103 -18.18 19.25 12.75
N CYS A 104 -18.97 19.15 11.69
CA CYS A 104 -18.47 18.61 10.42
C CYS A 104 -17.36 19.53 9.87
N GLN A 105 -16.18 18.98 9.65
CA GLN A 105 -15.03 19.72 9.13
C GLN A 105 -15.17 20.05 7.62
N ARG A 106 -16.31 20.50 7.07
CA ARG A 106 -16.37 21.11 5.71
C ARG A 106 -17.50 22.14 5.49
N GLY A 107 -17.09 23.31 5.01
CA GLY A 107 -17.86 24.28 4.19
C GLY A 107 -18.40 25.52 4.91
N GLU A 108 -17.81 26.70 4.67
CA GLU A 108 -18.27 28.04 5.13
C GLU A 108 -19.73 28.38 4.76
N ASN A 109 -20.40 27.55 3.94
CA ASN A 109 -21.79 27.73 3.53
C ASN A 109 -22.81 27.00 4.44
N ALA A 110 -22.38 26.32 5.50
CA ALA A 110 -23.28 25.76 6.51
C ALA A 110 -23.75 26.89 7.45
N ASN A 111 -24.66 27.73 6.95
CA ASN A 111 -25.20 28.88 7.66
C ASN A 111 -25.88 28.48 8.99
N SER A 112 -25.76 29.39 9.94
CA SER A 112 -26.12 29.41 11.38
C SER A 112 -27.53 28.94 11.84
N GLN A 113 -28.18 27.99 11.18
CA GLN A 113 -29.48 27.44 11.63
C GLN A 113 -29.59 25.90 11.61
N ASN A 114 -28.54 25.17 11.23
CA ASN A 114 -28.55 23.68 11.19
C ASN A 114 -28.19 23.03 12.55
N LEU A 115 -28.96 23.34 13.60
CA LEU A 115 -28.80 22.81 14.96
C LEU A 115 -28.99 21.28 15.09
N ASN A 116 -29.32 20.57 14.01
CA ASN A 116 -29.56 19.13 13.98
C ASN A 116 -28.58 18.33 13.11
N LEU A 117 -27.50 18.95 12.60
CA LEU A 117 -26.49 18.20 11.83
C LEU A 117 -25.50 17.53 12.79
N VAL A 118 -25.54 16.19 12.85
CA VAL A 118 -24.61 15.37 13.63
C VAL A 118 -23.60 14.74 12.67
N CYS A 119 -22.33 14.75 13.05
CA CYS A 119 -21.24 14.31 12.20
C CYS A 119 -20.59 13.08 12.81
N ARG A 120 -20.64 11.97 12.09
CA ARG A 120 -19.96 10.73 12.48
C ARG A 120 -18.66 10.59 11.71
N ARG A 121 -17.59 10.27 12.43
CA ARG A 121 -16.27 9.97 11.87
C ARG A 121 -15.98 8.48 12.01
N PHE A 122 -15.84 7.83 10.88
CA PHE A 122 -15.45 6.43 10.77
C PHE A 122 -13.98 6.32 10.38
N GLU A 123 -13.26 5.39 10.99
CA GLU A 123 -11.99 4.88 10.51
C GLU A 123 -12.24 3.55 9.82
N ILE A 124 -11.59 3.32 8.69
CA ILE A 124 -11.53 2.02 8.03
C ILE A 124 -10.06 1.63 8.01
N ASP A 125 -9.74 0.58 8.74
CA ASP A 125 -8.42 -0.03 8.78
C ASP A 125 -8.42 -1.26 7.87
N SER A 126 -7.71 -1.16 6.76
CA SER A 126 -7.59 -2.22 5.76
C SER A 126 -6.19 -2.81 5.78
N SER A 127 -6.10 -4.12 5.97
CA SER A 127 -4.84 -4.86 6.01
C SER A 127 -4.80 -5.94 4.94
N LEU A 128 -3.66 -6.03 4.26
CA LEU A 128 -3.37 -7.09 3.28
C LEU A 128 -1.93 -7.56 3.45
N SER A 129 -1.75 -8.87 3.64
CA SER A 129 -0.44 -9.50 3.60
C SER A 129 0.00 -9.76 2.16
N TYR A 130 1.18 -9.27 1.78
CA TYR A 130 1.78 -9.49 0.46
C TYR A 130 3.19 -10.07 0.62
N SER A 131 3.68 -10.80 -0.40
CA SER A 131 4.88 -11.68 -0.39
C SER A 131 4.56 -13.16 -0.16
N ARG A 132 5.23 -14.02 -0.94
CA ARG A 132 5.15 -15.51 -0.83
C ARG A 132 5.48 -16.06 0.55
N SER A 133 6.14 -15.30 1.41
CA SER A 133 6.47 -15.71 2.79
C SER A 133 5.67 -14.95 3.86
N GLY A 134 4.68 -14.13 3.48
CA GLY A 134 3.92 -13.29 4.42
C GLY A 134 4.76 -12.21 5.12
N ALA A 135 5.92 -11.85 4.55
CA ALA A 135 6.85 -10.91 5.16
C ALA A 135 6.51 -9.44 4.90
N GLY A 136 5.63 -9.16 3.93
CA GLY A 136 5.10 -7.82 3.66
C GLY A 136 3.67 -7.71 4.19
N GLN A 137 3.39 -6.61 4.89
CA GLN A 137 2.05 -6.25 5.31
C GLN A 137 1.82 -4.80 4.90
N ASN A 138 0.70 -4.54 4.23
CA ASN A 138 0.24 -3.21 3.90
C ASN A 138 -1.01 -2.95 4.74
N ASP A 139 -0.90 -1.98 5.64
CA ASP A 139 -2.00 -1.50 6.46
C ASP A 139 -2.31 -0.06 6.00
N VAL A 140 -3.57 0.19 5.64
CA VAL A 140 -4.05 1.48 5.18
C VAL A 140 -5.24 1.87 6.05
N ALA A 141 -5.08 2.96 6.81
CA ALA A 141 -6.15 3.57 7.57
C ALA A 141 -6.74 4.75 6.78
N THR A 142 -8.06 4.77 6.60
CA THR A 142 -8.78 5.87 5.96
C THR A 142 -9.90 6.39 6.85
N GLY A 143 -10.05 7.71 6.89
CA GLY A 143 -11.08 8.38 7.68
C GLY A 143 -12.21 8.90 6.82
N ILE A 144 -13.46 8.51 7.11
CA ILE A 144 -14.66 9.01 6.46
C ILE A 144 -15.47 9.84 7.45
N ILE A 145 -15.89 11.04 7.03
CA ILE A 145 -16.80 11.87 7.80
C ILE A 145 -18.14 11.90 7.07
N HIS A 146 -19.21 11.49 7.75
CA HIS A 146 -20.56 11.49 7.20
C HIS A 146 -21.46 12.47 7.97
N PRO A 147 -22.05 13.49 7.30
CA PRO A 147 -23.05 14.36 7.90
C PRO A 147 -24.42 13.68 7.93
N MET A 148 -25.07 13.67 9.09
CA MET A 148 -26.44 13.18 9.26
C MET A 148 -27.34 14.25 9.84
N THR A 149 -28.58 14.28 9.39
CA THR A 149 -29.63 15.11 9.99
C THR A 149 -30.43 14.26 10.95
N ARG A 150 -30.50 14.67 12.22
CA ARG A 150 -31.35 14.02 13.24
C ARG A 150 -32.77 14.57 13.21
#